data_AF-A0A661F0E5-F1
#
_entry.id   AF-A0A661F0E5-F1
#
_cell.length_a   1.000
_cell.length_b   1.000
_cell.length_c   1.000
_cell.angle_alpha   90.00
_cell.angle_beta   90.00
_cell.angle_gamma   90.00
#
_symmetry.space_group_name_H-M   'P 1'
#
loop_
_entity.id
_entity.type
_entity.pdbx_description
1 polymer ?
#
loop_
_entity_poly.entity_id
_entity_poly.type
_entity_poly.pdbx_seq_one_letter_code
_entity_poly.pdbx_strand_id
1 'polypeptide(L)'
;MDEYGEFDIIIDDGSHQSEHQRASWQFLFREGLKAGGIYIVEDTYNSYFPDMTDEGTPSFMVTAKIMIDLMHMNYILAGNTGPFIHEDPAGYSMPMEYYEAWIPSIEFCDGMVIFKKRLRSASHAPKLVWIDLEEHGLE
;
A
#
# COMPACT_ATOMS: atom_id res chain seq x y z
N MET A 1 17.13 7.16 3.24
CA MET A 1 16.34 8.28 3.79
C MET A 1 17.20 9.25 4.57
N ASP A 2 18.48 9.31 4.25
CA ASP A 2 19.47 9.58 5.29
C ASP A 2 19.69 11.09 5.47
N GLU A 3 19.16 11.89 4.54
CA GLU A 3 19.21 13.36 4.57
C GLU A 3 18.01 13.97 5.31
N TYR A 4 16.80 13.42 5.13
CA TYR A 4 15.56 14.05 5.60
C TYR A 4 14.78 13.22 6.65
N GLY A 5 15.12 11.94 6.83
CA GLY A 5 14.40 11.04 7.72
C GLY A 5 12.98 10.71 7.24
N GLU A 6 12.15 10.22 8.15
CA GLU A 6 10.72 9.99 7.89
C GLU A 6 9.90 11.28 8.02
N PHE A 7 8.75 11.31 7.36
CA PHE A 7 7.83 12.45 7.29
C PHE A 7 6.55 12.16 8.08
N ASP A 8 5.95 13.22 8.64
CA ASP A 8 4.64 13.14 9.28
C ASP A 8 3.50 13.14 8.23
N ILE A 9 3.71 13.84 7.12
CA ILE A 9 2.77 13.94 5.99
C ILE A 9 3.56 13.82 4.69
N ILE A 10 3.05 13.02 3.76
CA ILE A 10 3.55 12.94 2.38
C ILE A 10 2.37 13.20 1.45
N ILE A 11 2.60 14.03 0.43
CA ILE A 11 1.65 14.32 -0.63
C ILE A 11 2.31 13.94 -1.96
N ASP A 12 1.71 12.99 -2.67
CA ASP A 12 2.08 12.63 -4.03
C ASP A 12 1.22 13.42 -5.01
N ASP A 13 1.79 14.53 -5.47
CA ASP A 13 1.30 15.41 -6.52
C ASP A 13 2.32 15.42 -7.69
N GLY A 14 2.78 14.22 -8.05
CA GLY A 14 3.85 14.03 -9.04
C GLY A 14 3.35 14.03 -10.48
N SER A 15 3.82 13.06 -11.27
CA SER A 15 3.47 12.95 -12.71
C SER A 15 2.01 12.59 -13.01
N HIS A 16 1.26 12.18 -11.98
CA HIS A 16 -0.08 11.59 -12.07
C HIS A 16 -0.19 10.29 -12.90
N GLN A 17 0.93 9.74 -13.36
CA GLN A 17 0.99 8.40 -13.96
C GLN A 17 0.70 7.34 -12.90
N SER A 18 -0.18 6.38 -13.22
CA SER A 18 -0.60 5.35 -12.26
C SER A 18 0.56 4.51 -11.75
N GLU A 19 1.52 4.16 -12.61
CA GLU A 19 2.73 3.42 -12.21
C GLU A 19 3.56 4.21 -11.20
N HIS A 20 3.80 5.50 -11.46
CA HIS A 20 4.57 6.36 -10.58
C HIS A 20 3.87 6.58 -9.22
N GLN A 21 2.54 6.77 -9.21
CA GLN A 21 1.76 6.89 -7.97
C GLN A 21 1.82 5.61 -7.15
N ARG A 22 1.69 4.44 -7.81
CA ARG A 22 1.80 3.13 -7.14
C ARG A 22 3.19 2.90 -6.56
N ALA A 23 4.24 3.18 -7.33
CA ALA A 23 5.62 2.98 -6.90
C ALA A 23 6.00 3.93 -5.74
N SER A 24 5.65 5.21 -5.87
CA SER A 24 5.87 6.23 -4.85
C SER A 24 5.11 5.89 -3.56
N TRP A 25 3.83 5.54 -3.67
CA TRP A 25 3.03 5.12 -2.52
C TRP A 25 3.64 3.90 -1.83
N GLN A 26 3.98 2.84 -2.56
CA GLN A 26 4.53 1.62 -1.98
C GLN A 26 5.83 1.89 -1.21
N PHE A 27 6.75 2.62 -1.81
CA PHE A 27 8.06 2.90 -1.21
C PHE A 27 7.95 3.87 -0.04
N LEU A 28 7.33 5.03 -0.27
CA LEU A 28 7.29 6.11 0.71
C LEU A 28 6.30 5.86 1.85
N PHE A 29 5.21 5.12 1.63
CA PHE A 29 4.35 4.70 2.74
C PHE A 29 5.12 3.80 3.70
N ARG A 30 5.92 2.85 3.20
CA ARG A 30 6.66 1.90 4.03
C ARG A 30 7.85 2.53 4.72
N GLU A 31 8.75 3.10 3.92
CA GLU A 31 10.04 3.59 4.39
C GLU A 31 9.92 5.01 4.95
N GLY A 32 9.08 5.85 4.33
CA GLY A 32 9.19 7.31 4.44
C GLY A 32 8.18 7.96 5.34
N LEU A 33 7.06 7.29 5.60
CA LEU A 33 6.00 7.83 6.43
C LEU A 33 6.14 7.33 7.87
N LYS A 34 6.13 8.24 8.84
CA LYS A 34 6.15 7.89 10.26
C LYS A 34 4.92 7.08 10.66
N ALA A 35 5.06 6.26 11.70
CA ALA A 35 3.90 5.74 12.41
C ALA A 35 3.08 6.90 13.01
N GLY A 36 1.79 6.95 12.66
CA GLY A 36 0.88 8.06 12.96
C GLY A 36 0.74 9.08 11.81
N GLY A 37 1.53 8.93 10.74
CA GLY A 37 1.53 9.85 9.60
C GLY A 37 0.40 9.62 8.60
N ILE A 38 0.33 10.53 7.62
CA ILE A 38 -0.67 10.55 6.54
C ILE A 38 0.03 10.56 5.17
N TYR A 39 -0.39 9.67 4.27
CA TYR A 39 -0.05 9.71 2.85
C TYR A 39 -1.25 10.16 2.03
N ILE A 40 -1.05 11.13 1.15
CA ILE A 40 -2.09 11.67 0.27
C ILE A 40 -1.65 11.47 -1.16
N VAL A 41 -2.53 10.97 -2.02
CA VAL A 41 -2.33 10.95 -3.47
C VAL A 41 -3.35 11.88 -4.10
N GLU A 42 -2.88 12.88 -4.85
CA GLU A 42 -3.72 13.84 -5.56
C GLU A 42 -3.94 13.44 -7.03
N ASP A 43 -4.83 14.17 -7.72
CA ASP A 43 -5.17 14.00 -9.13
C ASP A 43 -5.48 12.55 -9.56
N THR A 44 -6.13 11.81 -8.67
CA THR A 44 -6.51 10.41 -8.88
C THR A 44 -7.59 10.21 -9.95
N TYR A 45 -8.21 11.30 -10.43
CA TYR A 45 -9.06 11.27 -11.62
C TYR A 45 -8.27 10.81 -12.86
N ASN A 46 -6.94 10.98 -12.88
CA ASN A 46 -6.11 10.50 -13.99
C ASN A 46 -6.15 8.98 -14.15
N SER A 47 -6.48 8.22 -13.10
CA SER A 47 -6.70 6.78 -13.18
C SER A 47 -7.82 6.34 -14.13
N TYR A 48 -8.62 7.27 -14.66
CA TYR A 48 -9.69 7.01 -15.62
C TYR A 48 -9.28 7.32 -17.08
N PHE A 49 -8.08 7.84 -17.32
CA PHE A 49 -7.56 8.07 -18.66
C PHE A 49 -6.64 6.92 -19.10
N PRO A 50 -6.89 6.31 -20.27
CA PRO A 50 -6.11 5.15 -20.75
C PRO A 50 -4.61 5.43 -20.94
N ASP A 51 -4.22 6.65 -21.26
CA ASP A 51 -2.82 7.08 -21.43
C ASP A 51 -2.09 7.33 -20.12
N MET A 52 -2.82 7.32 -19.00
CA MET A 52 -2.29 7.50 -17.65
C MET A 52 -2.13 6.18 -16.87
N THR A 53 -2.36 5.05 -17.53
CA THR A 53 -2.25 3.69 -16.97
C THR A 53 -1.59 2.77 -17.98
N ASP A 54 -0.49 2.11 -17.58
CA ASP A 54 0.19 1.18 -18.48
C ASP A 54 -0.66 -0.05 -18.77
N GLU A 55 -0.57 -0.55 -20.00
CA GLU A 55 -1.30 -1.71 -20.45
C GLU A 55 -0.99 -2.94 -19.56
N GLY A 56 -2.05 -3.60 -19.10
CA GLY A 56 -1.92 -4.78 -18.24
C GLY A 56 -1.61 -4.48 -16.77
N THR A 57 -1.55 -3.21 -16.38
CA THR A 57 -1.35 -2.81 -14.97
C THR A 57 -2.62 -2.23 -14.35
N PRO A 58 -2.83 -2.37 -13.03
CA PRO A 58 -3.90 -1.67 -12.34
C PRO A 58 -3.61 -0.17 -12.31
N SER A 59 -4.61 0.66 -12.61
CA SER A 59 -4.52 2.09 -12.31
C SER A 59 -4.40 2.33 -10.80
N PHE A 60 -3.95 3.52 -10.39
CA PHE A 60 -3.82 3.82 -8.97
C PHE A 60 -5.16 3.67 -8.22
N MET A 61 -6.28 4.08 -8.82
CA MET A 61 -7.60 3.87 -8.21
C MET A 61 -8.00 2.40 -8.05
N VAL A 62 -7.57 1.51 -8.95
CA VAL A 62 -7.77 0.06 -8.77
C VAL A 62 -6.90 -0.43 -7.61
N THR A 63 -5.63 -0.02 -7.55
CA THR A 63 -4.74 -0.29 -6.40
C THR A 63 -5.37 0.15 -5.08
N ALA A 64 -5.86 1.38 -4.99
CA ALA A 64 -6.44 1.93 -3.76
C ALA A 64 -7.67 1.13 -3.30
N LYS A 65 -8.47 0.61 -4.24
CA LYS A 65 -9.59 -0.29 -3.93
C LYS A 65 -9.12 -1.65 -3.42
N ILE A 66 -8.07 -2.23 -4.00
CA ILE A 66 -7.46 -3.47 -3.48
C ILE A 66 -6.97 -3.25 -2.03
N MET A 67 -6.44 -2.06 -1.72
CA MET A 67 -6.02 -1.75 -0.35
C MET A 67 -7.19 -1.74 0.66
N ILE A 68 -8.43 -1.47 0.23
CA ILE A 68 -9.62 -1.65 1.09
C ILE A 68 -9.75 -3.11 1.49
N ASP A 69 -9.60 -4.05 0.55
CA ASP A 69 -9.71 -5.47 0.84
C ASP A 69 -8.58 -5.94 1.76
N LEU A 70 -7.35 -5.52 1.49
CA LEU A 70 -6.19 -5.86 2.32
C LEU A 70 -6.32 -5.32 3.75
N MET A 71 -6.86 -4.10 3.93
CA MET A 71 -7.15 -3.52 5.25
C MET A 71 -8.11 -4.39 6.08
N HIS A 72 -8.99 -5.16 5.43
CA HIS A 72 -9.97 -6.03 6.09
C HIS A 72 -9.60 -7.52 6.10
N MET A 73 -8.41 -7.88 5.61
CA MET A 73 -8.04 -9.28 5.37
C MET A 73 -8.09 -10.14 6.65
N ASN A 74 -7.83 -9.57 7.82
CA ASN A 74 -7.98 -10.25 9.11
C ASN A 74 -9.38 -10.81 9.36
N TYR A 75 -10.44 -10.12 8.92
CA TYR A 75 -11.82 -10.59 9.08
C TYR A 75 -12.13 -11.76 8.14
N ILE A 76 -11.48 -11.79 6.98
CA ILE A 76 -11.63 -12.85 5.99
C ILE A 76 -10.93 -14.13 6.48
N LEU A 77 -9.69 -14.01 6.96
CA LEU A 77 -8.89 -15.14 7.44
C LEU A 77 -9.41 -15.71 8.78
N ALA A 78 -9.93 -14.87 9.68
CA ALA A 78 -10.50 -15.33 10.94
C ALA A 78 -11.83 -16.11 10.76
N GLY A 79 -12.53 -15.88 9.63
CA GLY A 79 -13.82 -16.51 9.32
C GLY A 79 -13.74 -17.65 8.29
N ASN A 80 -12.65 -17.76 7.51
CA ASN A 80 -12.55 -18.72 6.42
C ASN A 80 -11.23 -19.52 6.51
N THR A 81 -11.32 -20.85 6.73
CA THR A 81 -10.17 -21.76 6.78
C THR A 81 -9.69 -22.22 5.40
N GLY A 82 -10.12 -21.54 4.33
CA GLY A 82 -9.72 -21.83 2.95
C GLY A 82 -8.65 -20.85 2.46
N PRO A 83 -7.73 -21.27 1.57
CA PRO A 83 -6.70 -20.38 1.05
C PRO A 83 -7.34 -19.36 0.11
N PHE A 84 -7.59 -18.14 0.57
CA PHE A 84 -7.68 -17.00 -0.33
C PHE A 84 -6.26 -16.69 -0.80
N ILE A 85 -5.86 -17.34 -1.89
CA ILE A 85 -4.70 -16.91 -2.67
C ILE A 85 -5.16 -15.66 -3.41
N HIS A 86 -4.89 -14.48 -2.85
CA HIS A 86 -4.72 -13.33 -3.73
C HIS A 86 -3.39 -13.56 -4.42
N GLU A 87 -3.43 -13.98 -5.69
CA GLU A 87 -2.34 -13.62 -6.59
C GLU A 87 -2.24 -12.10 -6.48
N ASP A 88 -1.08 -11.62 -6.05
CA ASP A 88 -0.78 -10.22 -5.90
C ASP A 88 -1.16 -9.49 -7.20
N PRO A 89 -2.34 -8.82 -7.26
CA PRO A 89 -2.89 -8.33 -8.52
C PRO A 89 -2.08 -7.14 -9.07
N ALA A 90 -1.08 -6.70 -8.30
CA ALA A 90 -0.36 -5.47 -8.49
C ALA A 90 1.16 -5.65 -8.47
N GLY A 91 1.72 -6.85 -8.29
CA GLY A 91 3.17 -7.03 -8.19
C GLY A 91 3.80 -6.40 -6.93
N TYR A 92 2.99 -6.15 -5.88
CA TYR A 92 3.50 -5.82 -4.56
C TYR A 92 4.29 -6.99 -3.93
N SER A 93 5.62 -6.83 -3.89
CA SER A 93 6.58 -7.73 -3.24
C SER A 93 6.43 -7.93 -1.71
N MET A 94 5.41 -7.34 -1.08
CA MET A 94 5.24 -7.35 0.38
C MET A 94 4.16 -8.33 0.83
N PRO A 95 4.31 -8.96 2.01
CA PRO A 95 3.26 -9.77 2.61
C PRO A 95 2.01 -8.92 2.84
N MET A 96 0.84 -9.45 2.46
CA MET A 96 -0.46 -8.77 2.61
C MET A 96 -0.75 -8.37 4.07
N GLU A 97 -0.20 -9.13 5.02
CA GLU A 97 -0.26 -8.91 6.45
C GLU A 97 0.36 -7.57 6.88
N TYR A 98 1.28 -7.00 6.08
CA TYR A 98 1.83 -5.67 6.36
C TYR A 98 0.74 -4.60 6.26
N TYR A 99 0.03 -4.55 5.14
CA TYR A 99 -0.98 -3.52 4.89
C TYR A 99 -2.17 -3.67 5.83
N GLU A 100 -2.61 -4.90 6.10
CA GLU A 100 -3.65 -5.21 7.08
C GLU A 100 -3.36 -4.60 8.45
N ALA A 101 -2.11 -4.72 8.91
CA ALA A 101 -1.70 -4.24 10.22
C ALA A 101 -1.44 -2.73 10.30
N TRP A 102 -0.97 -2.13 9.20
CA TRP A 102 -0.46 -0.75 9.19
C TRP A 102 -1.44 0.29 8.63
N ILE A 103 -2.50 -0.13 7.94
CA ILE A 103 -3.52 0.77 7.40
C ILE A 103 -4.79 0.66 8.25
N PRO A 104 -5.06 1.60 9.17
CA PRO A 104 -6.32 1.64 9.92
C PRO A 104 -7.47 2.30 9.14
N SER A 105 -7.17 3.11 8.11
CA SER A 105 -8.19 3.81 7.33
C SER A 105 -7.67 4.27 5.97
N ILE A 106 -8.57 4.26 4.99
CA ILE A 106 -8.41 4.85 3.66
C ILE A 106 -9.62 5.76 3.42
N GLU A 107 -9.39 7.00 3.00
CA GLU A 107 -10.45 7.97 2.71
C GLU A 107 -10.39 8.33 1.21
N PHE A 108 -11.54 8.25 0.54
CA PHE A 108 -11.68 8.62 -0.87
C PHE A 108 -12.41 9.96 -0.95
N CYS A 109 -11.77 10.93 -1.58
CA CYS A 109 -12.30 12.27 -1.83
C CYS A 109 -12.38 12.51 -3.35
N ASP A 110 -12.98 13.63 -3.74
CA ASP A 110 -12.92 14.06 -5.15
C ASP A 110 -11.46 14.40 -5.51
N GLY A 111 -10.88 13.63 -6.44
CA GLY A 111 -9.49 13.78 -6.89
C GLY A 111 -8.43 13.25 -5.94
N MET A 112 -8.74 12.83 -4.70
CA MET A 112 -7.71 12.45 -3.72
C MET A 112 -7.99 11.11 -3.01
N VAL A 113 -6.93 10.40 -2.66
CA VAL A 113 -6.99 9.25 -1.74
C VAL A 113 -6.02 9.47 -0.58
N ILE A 114 -6.50 9.25 0.64
CA ILE A 114 -5.76 9.50 1.88
C ILE A 114 -5.59 8.19 2.65
N PHE A 115 -4.35 7.84 2.97
CA PHE A 115 -3.99 6.70 3.80
C PHE A 115 -3.44 7.19 5.14
N LYS A 116 -3.97 6.66 6.25
CA LYS A 116 -3.32 6.81 7.55
C LYS A 116 -2.36 5.64 7.75
N LYS A 117 -1.19 5.89 8.34
CA LYS A 117 -0.25 4.83 8.74
C LYS A 117 -0.24 4.67 10.24
N ARG A 118 -0.72 3.55 10.76
CA ARG A 118 -0.67 3.25 12.20
C ARG A 118 -0.78 1.76 12.43
N LEU A 119 0.07 1.22 13.29
CA LEU A 119 -0.06 -0.16 13.75
C LEU A 119 -1.38 -0.35 14.49
N ARG A 120 -2.22 -1.26 14.01
CA ARG A 120 -3.44 -1.73 14.70
C ARG A 120 -3.04 -2.58 15.91
N SER A 121 -3.83 -2.55 16.99
CA SER A 121 -3.44 -3.13 18.30
C SER A 121 -2.94 -4.58 18.22
N ALA A 122 -2.06 -4.97 19.15
CA ALA A 122 -1.26 -6.21 19.22
C ALA A 122 -1.92 -7.56 18.85
N SER A 123 -3.25 -7.66 18.85
CA SER A 123 -3.98 -8.80 18.27
C SER A 123 -3.89 -8.90 16.73
N HIS A 124 -3.40 -7.86 16.06
CA HIS A 124 -3.28 -7.71 14.60
C HIS A 124 -1.86 -7.30 14.17
N ALA A 125 -0.88 -7.36 15.07
CA ALA A 125 0.51 -7.14 14.67
C ALA A 125 0.93 -8.30 13.76
N PRO A 126 1.48 -8.04 12.56
CA PRO A 126 2.01 -9.12 11.76
C PRO A 126 3.13 -9.76 12.57
N LYS A 127 3.17 -11.09 12.63
CA LYS A 127 4.42 -11.77 12.99
C LYS A 127 5.40 -11.47 11.86
N LEU A 128 6.06 -10.31 11.92
CA LEU A 128 7.12 -9.92 11.00
C LEU A 128 8.25 -10.94 11.18
N VAL A 129 8.26 -11.95 10.32
CA VAL A 129 9.42 -12.81 10.13
C VAL A 129 10.24 -12.09 9.08
N TRP A 130 11.34 -11.49 9.51
CA TRP A 130 12.40 -11.05 8.61
C TRP A 130 12.98 -12.30 7.97
N ILE A 131 12.78 -12.49 6.67
CA ILE A 131 13.58 -13.44 5.91
C ILE A 131 14.80 -12.64 5.46
N ASP A 132 15.95 -12.89 6.08
CA ASP A 132 17.22 -12.40 5.56
C ASP A 132 17.46 -13.06 4.19
N LEU A 133 17.33 -12.28 3.13
CA LEU A 133 17.55 -12.75 1.75
C LEU A 133 19.02 -13.17 1.51
N GLU A 134 19.95 -12.81 2.41
CA GLU A 134 21.35 -13.23 2.33
C GLU A 134 21.57 -14.70 2.69
N GLU A 135 20.69 -15.36 3.45
CA GLU A 135 20.91 -16.76 3.88
C GLU A 135 20.47 -17.83 2.86
N HIS A 136 19.84 -17.47 1.74
CA HIS A 136 19.27 -18.45 0.80
C HIS A 136 19.81 -18.42 -0.63
N GLY A 137 20.85 -17.60 -0.91
CA GLY A 137 21.70 -17.78 -2.10
C GLY A 137 20.95 -17.82 -3.44
N LEU A 138 19.94 -16.97 -3.61
CA LEU A 138 19.29 -16.74 -4.90
C LEU A 138 19.65 -15.32 -5.35
N GLU A 139 20.55 -15.25 -6.33
CA GLU A 139 20.82 -14.05 -7.14
C GLU A 139 19.63 -13.70 -8.04
#